data_AF-A0A9X0H056-F1
#
_entry.id   AF-A0A9X0H056-F1
#
_cell.length_a   1.000
_cell.length_b   1.000
_cell.length_c   1.000
_cell.angle_alpha   90.00
_cell.angle_beta   90.00
_cell.angle_gamma   90.00
#
_symmetry.space_group_name_H-M   'P 1'
#
loop_
_entity.id
_entity.type
_entity.pdbx_description
1 polymer ?
#
loop_
_entity_poly.entity_id
_entity_poly.type
_entity_poly.pdbx_seq_one_letter_code
_entity_poly.pdbx_strand_id
1 'polypeptide(L)'
;MDVRLLLPSRPDHYVVYAASSLYAFDAVRAGVRVFRYEPGFLHQKVVLVDNDITAIGSANLDNRSFRLNFELMLLTVDSDFSSQVESMLTADFNLAREISVQESHETRRLHQLGMRVARLISPIL
;
A
#
# COMPACT_ATOMS: atom_id res chain seq x y z
N MET A 1 6.02 3.10 -16.67
CA MET A 1 6.35 2.75 -15.29
C MET A 1 5.25 1.83 -14.80
N ASP A 2 5.58 0.58 -14.43
CA ASP A 2 4.64 -0.34 -13.76
C ASP A 2 4.73 -0.08 -12.25
N VAL A 3 3.60 0.18 -11.60
CA VAL A 3 3.55 0.42 -10.15
C VAL A 3 2.51 -0.52 -9.57
N ARG A 4 2.93 -1.34 -8.62
CA ARG A 4 2.10 -2.32 -7.94
C ARG A 4 2.08 -2.03 -6.45
N LEU A 5 0.89 -1.96 -5.87
CA LEU A 5 0.67 -1.79 -4.43
C LEU A 5 0.00 -3.03 -3.87
N LEU A 6 0.56 -3.59 -2.79
CA LEU A 6 -0.03 -4.70 -2.07
C LEU A 6 -0.51 -4.21 -0.70
N LEU A 7 -1.81 -4.37 -0.43
CA LEU A 7 -2.46 -3.93 0.80
C LEU A 7 -3.08 -5.12 1.54
N PRO A 8 -3.23 -5.06 2.87
CA PRO A 8 -3.93 -6.10 3.62
C PRO A 8 -5.41 -6.18 3.20
N SER A 9 -5.96 -7.39 3.04
CA SER A 9 -7.41 -7.58 2.87
C SER A 9 -8.16 -7.54 4.21
N ARG A 10 -7.53 -7.98 5.30
CA ARG A 10 -8.12 -7.96 6.65
C ARG A 10 -7.72 -6.69 7.41
N PRO A 11 -8.68 -5.91 7.95
CA PRO A 11 -8.38 -4.74 8.75
C PRO A 11 -7.85 -5.13 10.14
N ASP A 12 -6.80 -4.46 10.59
CA ASP A 12 -6.40 -4.35 11.99
C ASP A 12 -7.19 -3.23 12.69
N HIS A 13 -7.37 -2.10 11.99
CA HIS A 13 -8.16 -0.95 12.41
C HIS A 13 -9.10 -0.50 11.29
N TYR A 14 -10.41 -0.60 11.53
CA TYR A 14 -11.44 -0.29 10.51
C TYR A 14 -11.33 1.12 9.92
N VAL A 15 -10.93 2.13 10.72
CA VAL A 15 -10.77 3.51 10.25
C VAL A 15 -9.60 3.64 9.28
N VAL A 16 -8.44 3.06 9.62
CA VAL A 16 -7.24 3.07 8.77
C VAL A 16 -7.49 2.25 7.50
N TYR A 17 -8.17 1.12 7.62
CA TYR A 17 -8.58 0.31 6.48
C TYR A 17 -9.52 1.08 5.55
N ALA A 18 -10.52 1.79 6.08
CA ALA A 18 -11.41 2.61 5.27
C ALA A 18 -10.66 3.76 4.57
N ALA A 19 -9.79 4.48 5.29
CA ALA A 19 -8.99 5.56 4.74
C ALA A 19 -8.03 5.06 3.63
N SER A 20 -7.26 4.01 3.89
CA SER A 20 -6.36 3.39 2.89
C SER A 20 -7.12 2.86 1.67
N SER A 21 -8.34 2.32 1.87
CA SER A 21 -9.20 1.89 0.77
C SER A 21 -9.64 3.06 -0.11
N LEU A 22 -9.91 4.23 0.47
CA LEU A 22 -10.22 5.43 -0.31
C LEU A 22 -9.03 5.86 -1.18
N TYR A 23 -7.83 5.95 -0.59
CA TYR A 23 -6.62 6.30 -1.34
C TYR A 23 -6.25 5.25 -2.40
N ALA A 24 -6.51 3.97 -2.15
CA ALA A 24 -6.28 2.89 -3.10
C ALA A 24 -7.04 3.10 -4.42
N PHE A 25 -8.27 3.59 -4.37
CA PHE A 25 -9.04 3.86 -5.58
C PHE A 25 -8.50 5.06 -6.37
N ASP A 26 -7.98 6.08 -5.70
CA ASP A 26 -7.30 7.19 -6.37
C ASP A 26 -5.99 6.70 -7.04
N ALA A 27 -5.27 5.78 -6.40
CA ALA A 27 -4.10 5.13 -7.01
C ALA A 27 -4.49 4.31 -8.26
N VAL A 28 -5.57 3.52 -8.20
CA VAL A 28 -6.12 2.80 -9.36
C VAL A 28 -6.47 3.76 -10.50
N ARG A 29 -7.09 4.91 -10.20
CA ARG A 29 -7.40 5.94 -11.21
C ARG A 29 -6.15 6.60 -11.80
N ALA A 30 -5.05 6.64 -11.06
CA ALA A 30 -3.76 7.13 -11.52
C ALA A 30 -2.97 6.08 -12.34
N GLY A 31 -3.53 4.89 -12.56
CA GLY A 31 -2.89 3.80 -13.32
C GLY A 31 -2.03 2.86 -12.49
N VAL A 32 -2.08 2.95 -11.15
CA VAL A 32 -1.40 2.02 -10.23
C VAL A 32 -2.23 0.75 -10.09
N ARG A 33 -1.59 -0.41 -10.18
CA ARG A 33 -2.24 -1.69 -9.93
C ARG A 33 -2.26 -1.97 -8.45
N VAL A 34 -3.44 -2.08 -7.85
CA VAL A 34 -3.59 -2.27 -6.40
C VAL A 34 -4.15 -3.65 -6.12
N PHE A 35 -3.53 -4.37 -5.18
CA PHE A 35 -3.86 -5.74 -4.82
C PHE A 35 -4.20 -5.83 -3.33
N ARG A 36 -5.10 -6.74 -2.98
CA ARG A 36 -5.46 -7.09 -1.60
C ARG A 36 -4.98 -8.48 -1.28
N TYR A 37 -4.04 -8.60 -0.35
CA TYR A 37 -3.51 -9.87 0.11
C TYR A 37 -4.56 -10.62 0.93
N GLU A 38 -4.96 -11.81 0.46
CA GLU A 38 -6.06 -12.59 1.04
C GLU A 38 -5.64 -13.54 2.19
N PRO A 39 -4.44 -14.16 2.17
CA PRO A 39 -3.98 -14.99 3.28
C PRO A 39 -3.68 -14.16 4.52
N GLY A 40 -3.96 -14.70 5.71
CA GLY A 40 -3.48 -14.15 6.99
C GLY A 40 -3.58 -12.61 7.17
N PHE A 41 -2.53 -12.05 7.78
CA PHE A 41 -2.35 -10.62 8.04
C PHE A 41 -1.06 -10.15 7.36
N LEU A 42 -1.16 -9.09 6.55
CA LEU A 42 -0.03 -8.50 5.83
C LEU A 42 0.56 -7.35 6.66
N HIS A 43 1.77 -7.51 7.16
CA HIS A 43 2.45 -6.48 7.96
C HIS A 43 3.81 -6.06 7.39
N GLN A 44 4.12 -6.43 6.15
CA GLN A 44 5.37 -6.03 5.50
C GLN A 44 5.36 -4.55 5.10
N LYS A 45 6.48 -3.87 5.30
CA LYS A 45 6.75 -2.50 4.81
C LYS A 45 7.98 -2.57 3.94
N VAL A 46 7.72 -2.90 2.68
CA VAL A 46 8.74 -3.21 1.69
C VAL A 46 8.46 -2.38 0.44
N VAL A 47 9.50 -1.75 -0.09
CA VAL A 47 9.49 -1.08 -1.38
C VAL A 47 10.63 -1.67 -2.21
N LEU A 48 10.31 -2.10 -3.42
CA LEU A 48 11.26 -2.56 -4.42
C LEU A 48 11.12 -1.65 -5.63
N VAL A 49 12.23 -1.11 -6.12
CA VAL A 49 12.28 -0.29 -7.33
C VAL A 49 13.23 -0.95 -8.31
N ASP A 50 12.72 -1.18 -9.53
CA ASP A 50 13.41 -1.87 -10.62
C ASP A 50 14.00 -3.21 -10.15
N ASN A 51 15.33 -3.40 -10.24
CA ASN A 51 15.99 -4.67 -9.97
C ASN A 51 17.14 -4.57 -8.95
N ASP A 52 17.36 -3.41 -8.33
CA ASP A 52 18.54 -3.15 -7.51
C ASP A 52 18.28 -2.34 -6.24
N ILE A 53 17.19 -1.59 -6.15
CA ILE A 53 16.88 -0.77 -4.97
C ILE A 53 15.76 -1.41 -4.15
N THR A 54 16.07 -1.72 -2.90
CA THR A 54 15.09 -2.23 -1.93
C THR A 54 15.10 -1.40 -0.65
N ALA A 55 13.93 -1.09 -0.12
CA ALA A 55 13.76 -0.51 1.21
C ALA A 55 12.84 -1.39 2.07
N ILE A 56 13.31 -1.78 3.26
CA ILE A 56 12.53 -2.59 4.22
C ILE A 56 12.65 -1.97 5.61
N GLY A 57 11.56 -1.95 6.37
CA GLY A 57 11.63 -1.49 7.74
C GLY A 57 10.31 -1.48 8.46
N SER A 58 10.16 -0.53 9.39
CA SER A 58 8.97 -0.39 10.22
C SER A 58 8.01 0.71 9.73
N ALA A 59 8.51 1.67 8.94
CA ALA A 59 7.74 2.83 8.50
C ALA A 59 6.59 2.45 7.55
N ASN A 60 5.35 2.79 7.91
CA ASN A 60 4.25 2.76 6.97
C ASN A 60 4.37 3.92 5.97
N LEU A 61 3.74 3.80 4.81
CA LEU A 61 3.62 4.87 3.82
C LEU A 61 2.53 5.88 4.21
N ASP A 62 2.67 6.52 5.38
CA ASP A 62 1.76 7.55 5.90
C ASP A 62 2.51 8.72 6.55
N ASN A 63 1.78 9.84 6.75
CA ASN A 63 2.38 11.08 7.26
C ASN A 63 2.91 10.91 8.67
N ARG A 64 2.18 10.16 9.51
CA ARG A 64 2.57 9.92 10.89
C ARG A 64 3.88 9.14 10.99
N SER A 65 4.04 8.06 10.24
CA SER A 65 5.26 7.24 10.24
C SER A 65 6.46 8.06 9.77
N PHE A 66 6.29 8.94 8.79
CA PHE A 66 7.38 9.78 8.30
C PHE A 66 7.73 10.99 9.18
N ARG A 67 6.80 11.51 9.99
CA ARG A 67 6.99 12.79 10.70
C ARG A 67 6.98 12.69 12.22
N LEU A 68 6.32 11.68 12.78
CA LEU A 68 5.98 11.64 14.21
C LEU A 68 6.51 10.38 14.89
N ASN A 69 6.52 9.24 14.20
CA ASN A 69 7.01 8.00 14.78
C ASN A 69 8.54 7.89 14.65
N PHE A 70 9.15 7.15 15.58
CA PHE A 70 10.53 6.70 15.46
C PHE A 70 10.55 5.40 14.65
N GLU A 71 10.67 5.54 13.33
CA GLU A 71 10.74 4.41 12.41
C GLU A 71 12.17 4.21 11.90
N LEU A 72 12.50 2.96 11.53
CA LEU A 72 13.76 2.63 10.88
C LEU A 72 13.48 1.97 9.53
N MET A 73 14.17 2.46 8.49
CA MET A 73 14.14 1.90 7.14
C MET A 73 15.58 1.59 6.73
N LEU A 74 15.82 0.36 6.28
CA LEU A 74 17.06 -0.03 5.63
C LEU A 74 16.88 0.11 4.12
N LEU A 75 17.73 0.92 3.49
CA LEU A 75 17.82 1.05 2.04
C LEU A 75 19.05 0.29 1.56
N THR A 76 18.86 -0.62 0.61
CA THR A 76 19.93 -1.40 -0.02
C THR A 76 19.95 -1.14 -1.51
N VAL A 77 21.15 -1.05 -2.08
CA VAL A 77 21.38 -1.00 -3.53
C VAL A 77 22.20 -2.24 -3.90
N ASP A 78 21.49 -3.34 -4.10
CA ASP A 78 22.06 -4.68 -4.31
C ASP A 78 21.07 -5.53 -5.11
N SER A 79 21.51 -6.05 -6.27
CA SER A 79 20.65 -6.80 -7.18
C SER A 79 20.28 -8.19 -6.65
N ASP A 80 21.18 -8.83 -5.92
CA ASP A 80 20.98 -10.20 -5.43
C ASP A 80 19.95 -10.21 -4.30
N PHE A 81 20.03 -9.22 -3.41
CA PHE A 81 19.03 -8.99 -2.37
C PHE A 81 17.69 -8.57 -2.97
N SER A 82 17.71 -7.64 -3.94
CA SER A 82 16.49 -7.17 -4.61
C SER A 82 15.76 -8.29 -5.34
N SER A 83 16.48 -9.25 -5.95
CA SER A 83 15.88 -10.43 -6.60
C SER A 83 15.20 -11.38 -5.61
N GLN A 84 15.76 -11.56 -4.41
CA GLN A 84 15.12 -12.34 -3.34
C GLN A 84 13.81 -11.68 -2.88
N VAL A 85 13.83 -10.35 -2.74
CA VAL A 85 12.67 -9.56 -2.34
C VAL A 85 11.61 -9.55 -3.44
N GLU A 86 12.01 -9.45 -4.70
CA GLU A 86 11.11 -9.58 -5.85
C GLU A 86 10.41 -10.95 -5.86
N SER A 87 11.15 -12.02 -5.59
CA SER A 87 10.60 -13.38 -5.53
C SER A 87 9.56 -13.52 -4.40
N MET A 88 9.86 -12.97 -3.22
CA MET A 88 8.92 -12.92 -2.09
C MET A 88 7.66 -12.13 -2.44
N LEU A 89 7.80 -10.90 -2.96
CA LEU A 89 6.67 -10.06 -3.34
C LEU A 89 5.83 -10.70 -4.44
N THR A 90 6.46 -11.34 -5.43
CA THR A 90 5.76 -12.04 -6.52
C THR A 90 4.93 -13.20 -5.98
N ALA A 91 5.47 -13.97 -5.02
CA ALA A 91 4.70 -15.01 -4.33
C ALA A 91 3.48 -14.44 -3.61
N ASP A 92 3.62 -13.29 -2.93
CA ASP A 92 2.49 -12.63 -2.26
C ASP A 92 1.45 -12.08 -3.24
N PHE A 93 1.88 -11.48 -4.36
CA PHE A 93 0.98 -10.98 -5.40
C PHE A 93 0.16 -12.12 -6.03
N ASN A 94 0.73 -13.33 -6.17
CA ASN A 94 0.01 -14.49 -6.67
C ASN A 94 -1.12 -14.97 -5.72
N LEU A 95 -1.08 -14.55 -4.46
CA LEU A 95 -2.10 -14.84 -3.45
C LEU A 95 -3.02 -13.65 -3.19
N ALA A 96 -2.92 -12.59 -4.00
CA ALA A 96 -3.65 -11.36 -3.82
C ALA A 96 -4.69 -11.14 -4.92
N ARG A 97 -5.77 -10.45 -4.55
CA ARG A 97 -6.83 -10.06 -5.49
C ARG A 97 -6.60 -8.64 -6.00
N GLU A 98 -6.53 -8.44 -7.31
CA GLU A 98 -6.42 -7.11 -7.92
C GLU A 98 -7.76 -6.35 -7.77
N ILE A 99 -7.68 -5.09 -7.34
CA ILE A 99 -8.84 -4.20 -7.22
C ILE A 99 -9.19 -3.68 -8.61
N SER A 100 -10.39 -4.00 -9.09
CA SER A 100 -10.85 -3.57 -10.41
C SER A 100 -11.20 -2.07 -10.43
N VAL A 101 -11.07 -1.46 -11.61
CA VAL A 101 -11.52 -0.08 -11.85
C VAL A 101 -13.03 0.05 -11.65
N GLN A 102 -13.80 -1.01 -11.92
CA GLN A 102 -15.26 -1.01 -11.76
C GLN A 102 -15.68 -0.90 -10.29
N GLU A 103 -14.98 -1.58 -9.37
CA GLU A 103 -15.15 -1.42 -7.91
C GLU A 103 -14.93 0.05 -7.45
N SER A 104 -14.08 0.81 -8.16
CA SER A 104 -13.81 2.24 -7.88
C SER A 104 -14.97 3.18 -8.25
N HIS A 105 -15.81 2.79 -9.21
CA HIS A 105 -16.85 3.67 -9.75
C HIS A 105 -18.17 3.61 -8.97
N GLU A 106 -18.51 2.46 -8.38
CA GLU A 106 -19.79 2.25 -7.69
C GLU A 106 -19.94 3.07 -6.40
N THR A 107 -18.83 3.50 -5.78
CA THR A 107 -18.83 4.23 -4.49
C THR A 107 -18.65 5.74 -4.59
N ARG A 108 -18.66 6.32 -5.80
CA ARG A 108 -18.16 7.67 -6.11
C ARG A 108 -18.60 8.81 -5.18
N ARG A 109 -19.85 8.86 -4.71
CA ARG A 109 -20.37 9.97 -3.87
C ARG A 109 -20.00 9.84 -2.39
N LEU A 110 -20.22 8.67 -1.80
CA LEU A 110 -19.80 8.36 -0.42
C LEU A 110 -18.28 8.41 -0.30
N HIS A 111 -17.58 7.93 -1.33
CA HIS A 111 -16.14 8.03 -1.46
C HIS A 111 -15.66 9.49 -1.43
N GLN A 112 -16.26 10.37 -2.23
CA GLN A 112 -15.85 11.79 -2.26
C GLN A 112 -16.06 12.49 -0.91
N LEU A 113 -17.13 12.18 -0.20
CA LEU A 113 -17.37 12.69 1.15
C LEU A 113 -16.34 12.13 2.15
N GLY A 114 -16.12 10.82 2.13
CA GLY A 114 -15.12 10.14 2.95
C GLY A 114 -13.71 10.67 2.72
N MET A 115 -13.32 10.93 1.46
CA MET A 115 -12.03 11.51 1.09
C MET A 115 -11.83 12.91 1.67
N ARG A 116 -12.87 13.75 1.68
CA ARG A 116 -12.79 15.08 2.31
C ARG A 116 -12.53 14.97 3.80
N VAL A 117 -13.21 14.05 4.48
CA VAL A 117 -12.98 13.78 5.91
C VAL A 117 -11.58 13.21 6.13
N ALA A 118 -11.17 12.20 5.35
CA ALA A 118 -9.85 11.59 5.45
C ALA A 118 -8.71 12.59 5.25
N ARG A 119 -8.87 13.57 4.35
CA ARG A 119 -7.88 14.66 4.16
C ARG A 119 -7.76 15.58 5.37
N LEU A 120 -8.83 15.83 6.11
CA LEU A 120 -8.80 16.68 7.30
C LEU A 120 -8.02 16.03 8.45
N ILE A 121 -8.08 14.71 8.55
CA ILE A 121 -7.36 13.94 9.59
C ILE A 121 -6.02 13.35 9.10
N SER A 122 -5.73 13.46 7.80
CA SER A 122 -4.48 12.98 7.16
C SER A 122 -3.17 13.45 7.81
N PRO A 123 -3.08 14.64 8.44
CA PRO A 123 -1.86 15.02 9.15
C PRO A 123 -1.58 14.20 10.42
N ILE A 124 -2.59 13.53 10.97
CA ILE A 124 -2.54 12.79 12.25
C ILE A 124 -2.60 11.26 12.01
N LEU A 125 -3.07 10.85 10.83
CA LEU A 125 -3.05 9.47 10.34
C LEU A 125 -1.64 9.04 9.93
#